data_AF-A0A2P5X5W3-F1
#
_entry.id   AF-A0A2P5X5W3-F1
#
_cell.length_a   1.000
_cell.length_b   1.000
_cell.length_c   1.000
_cell.angle_alpha   90.00
_cell.angle_beta   90.00
_cell.angle_gamma   90.00
#
_symmetry.space_group_name_H-M   'P 1'
#
loop_
_entity.id
_entity.type
_entity.pdbx_description
1 polymer ?
#
loop_
_entity_poly.entity_id
_entity_poly.type
_entity_poly.pdbx_seq_one_letter_code
_entity_poly.pdbx_strand_id
1 'polypeptide(L)'
;MFAAAIVSTDVSFLDLAETGIEEVPNSIEHLAGLETLLLAKSKINNVSCNILKLECLRYLDFSHCLVAEFPEILRRPERPEMQELIRPYSLPPYFPLPGRRKFPIVHVPPKILKFKRLEYLKMDHCESLKLLSELPPYLLYLDAHGCKSLEKVSFTDRNRDLYELYSFYGEDEFFMIFSDCFSLNQASIKNIEGNAMQKIESLVKKWGCKYDYGPKSLFCCFPGSEISASKFEYQGMNSSLKLKITPNEFSESRVLSFAICLVVDLTHCHKYNTDLRGICEYQLTAFDGCYEKFECEWGYKLDFELHRKYMGDHVLILFSDKLIKKDDDYVEASFEFYIKKCYYKSDAEVDDIKVKKCGVHVYYVAENYKGPINPYTMQM
;
A
#
# COMPACT_ATOMS: atom_id res chain seq x y z
N MET A 1 -2.98 -36.90 -5.20
CA MET A 1 -2.89 -36.83 -3.73
C MET A 1 -1.42 -36.86 -3.34
N PHE A 2 -0.75 -35.70 -3.39
CA PHE A 2 0.60 -35.54 -2.83
C PHE A 2 0.49 -34.56 -1.67
N ALA A 3 0.16 -35.07 -0.48
CA ALA A 3 0.37 -34.34 0.75
C ALA A 3 1.85 -34.54 1.12
N ALA A 4 2.73 -33.70 0.59
CA ALA A 4 4.11 -33.66 1.03
C ALA A 4 4.13 -33.04 2.43
N ALA A 5 4.27 -33.88 3.47
CA ALA A 5 4.56 -33.40 4.80
C ALA A 5 5.97 -32.78 4.78
N ILE A 6 6.06 -31.46 4.93
CA ILE A 6 7.35 -30.76 5.02
C ILE A 6 7.85 -30.94 6.46
N VAL A 7 8.94 -31.69 6.65
CA VAL A 7 9.49 -32.07 7.97
C VAL A 7 10.70 -31.22 8.36
N SER A 8 11.13 -30.26 7.54
CA SER A 8 12.30 -29.43 7.83
C SER A 8 11.92 -28.07 8.42
N THR A 9 12.48 -27.72 9.58
CA THR A 9 12.18 -26.48 10.32
C THR A 9 13.09 -25.30 9.96
N ASP A 10 14.15 -25.52 9.17
CA ASP A 10 15.19 -24.50 8.86
C ASP A 10 15.05 -23.92 7.43
N VAL A 11 13.88 -24.05 6.82
CA VAL A 11 13.63 -23.55 5.46
C VAL A 11 13.24 -22.07 5.51
N SER A 12 14.13 -21.20 5.04
CA SER A 12 13.86 -19.76 4.87
C SER A 12 13.30 -19.40 3.49
N PHE A 13 13.56 -20.24 2.49
CA PHE A 13 13.13 -20.05 1.11
C PHE A 13 12.51 -21.34 0.58
N LEU A 14 11.27 -21.26 0.09
CA LEU A 14 10.56 -22.38 -0.51
C LEU A 14 10.00 -21.96 -1.88
N ASP A 15 10.54 -22.57 -2.93
CA ASP A 15 10.07 -22.39 -4.30
C ASP A 15 9.31 -23.64 -4.76
N LEU A 16 8.03 -23.42 -5.06
CA LEU A 16 7.09 -24.38 -5.58
C LEU A 16 6.41 -23.83 -6.84
N ALA A 17 7.02 -22.84 -7.49
CA ALA A 17 6.52 -22.27 -8.74
C ALA A 17 6.53 -23.30 -9.87
N GLU A 18 5.60 -23.15 -10.80
CA GLU A 18 5.45 -24.02 -11.98
C GLU A 18 5.24 -25.51 -11.62
N THR A 19 4.65 -25.78 -10.45
CA THR A 19 4.34 -27.14 -10.00
C THR A 19 2.86 -27.50 -10.17
N GLY A 20 2.56 -28.80 -10.09
CA GLY A 20 1.19 -29.31 -10.10
C GLY A 20 0.45 -29.22 -8.76
N ILE A 21 0.95 -28.42 -7.80
CA ILE A 21 0.35 -28.32 -6.47
C ILE A 21 -1.00 -27.59 -6.55
N GLU A 22 -2.01 -28.17 -5.92
CA GLU A 22 -3.40 -27.70 -5.96
C GLU A 22 -3.81 -26.98 -4.66
N GLU A 23 -3.09 -27.20 -3.57
CA GLU A 23 -3.38 -26.61 -2.27
C GLU A 23 -2.11 -26.25 -1.49
N VAL A 24 -2.17 -25.19 -0.69
CA VAL A 24 -1.18 -24.94 0.37
C VAL A 24 -1.62 -25.75 1.60
N PRO A 25 -0.86 -26.78 2.03
CA PRO A 25 -1.28 -27.67 3.10
C PRO A 25 -1.20 -27.01 4.47
N ASN A 26 -2.00 -27.51 5.43
CA ASN A 26 -1.98 -27.04 6.81
C ASN A 26 -0.60 -27.15 7.47
N SER A 27 0.23 -28.12 7.07
CA SER A 27 1.59 -28.33 7.59
C SER A 27 2.55 -27.18 7.30
N ILE A 28 2.19 -26.21 6.45
CA ILE A 28 3.00 -25.02 6.19
C ILE A 28 3.31 -24.26 7.48
N GLU A 29 2.44 -24.33 8.50
CA GLU A 29 2.66 -23.67 9.80
C GLU A 29 3.92 -24.13 10.55
N HIS A 30 4.48 -25.30 10.21
CA HIS A 30 5.70 -25.82 10.83
C HIS A 30 6.97 -25.16 10.27
N LEU A 31 6.87 -24.39 9.18
CA LEU A 31 7.98 -23.64 8.58
C LEU A 31 8.13 -22.27 9.24
N ALA A 32 8.36 -22.25 10.56
CA ALA A 32 8.41 -21.00 11.33
C ALA A 32 9.50 -20.03 10.85
N GLY A 33 10.57 -20.54 10.23
CA GLY A 33 11.66 -19.74 9.65
C GLY A 33 11.42 -19.27 8.21
N LEU A 34 10.28 -19.59 7.58
CA LEU A 34 10.06 -19.29 6.17
C LEU A 34 9.90 -17.78 5.95
N GLU A 35 10.77 -17.22 5.12
CA GLU A 35 10.77 -15.81 4.74
C GLU A 35 10.20 -15.59 3.34
N THR A 36 10.40 -16.55 2.43
CA THR A 36 9.96 -16.46 1.02
C THR A 36 9.24 -17.73 0.59
N LEU A 37 8.03 -17.56 0.04
CA LEU A 37 7.22 -18.63 -0.54
C LEU A 37 6.80 -18.27 -1.97
N LEU A 38 7.33 -19.00 -2.96
CA LEU A 38 7.00 -18.82 -4.37
C LEU A 38 6.09 -19.96 -4.83
N LEU A 39 4.90 -19.60 -5.33
CA LEU A 39 3.89 -20.54 -5.82
C LEU A 39 3.40 -20.18 -7.23
N ALA A 40 4.05 -19.22 -7.89
CA ALA A 40 3.66 -18.70 -9.19
C ALA A 40 3.40 -19.81 -10.22
N LYS A 41 2.37 -19.64 -11.04
CA LYS A 41 1.95 -20.58 -12.11
C LYS A 41 1.67 -22.01 -11.61
N SER A 42 1.29 -22.17 -10.35
CA SER A 42 0.80 -23.45 -9.80
C SER A 42 -0.72 -23.58 -9.94
N LYS A 43 -1.26 -24.78 -9.70
CA LYS A 43 -2.71 -25.06 -9.77
C LYS A 43 -3.45 -24.73 -8.48
N ILE A 44 -2.86 -23.88 -7.63
CA ILE A 44 -3.39 -23.60 -6.30
C ILE A 44 -4.74 -22.91 -6.42
N ASN A 45 -5.77 -23.54 -5.88
CA ASN A 45 -7.11 -22.97 -5.76
C ASN A 45 -7.53 -22.79 -4.30
N ASN A 46 -6.86 -23.50 -3.37
CA ASN A 46 -7.14 -23.48 -1.95
C ASN A 46 -5.87 -23.11 -1.18
N VAL A 47 -5.94 -22.00 -0.44
CA VAL A 47 -4.84 -21.54 0.42
C VAL A 47 -5.24 -21.78 1.87
N SER A 48 -4.51 -22.65 2.56
CA SER A 48 -4.75 -22.86 3.99
C SER A 48 -4.57 -21.57 4.79
N CYS A 49 -5.47 -21.30 5.74
CA CYS A 49 -5.34 -20.19 6.68
C CYS A 49 -4.13 -20.30 7.61
N ASN A 50 -3.46 -21.45 7.65
CA ASN A 50 -2.20 -21.63 8.37
C ASN A 50 -1.04 -20.84 7.77
N ILE A 51 -1.14 -20.39 6.52
CA ILE A 51 -0.16 -19.46 5.93
C ILE A 51 -0.02 -18.17 6.76
N LEU A 52 -1.11 -17.75 7.42
CA LEU A 52 -1.16 -16.57 8.29
C LEU A 52 -0.32 -16.70 9.58
N LYS A 53 0.09 -17.93 9.93
CA LYS A 53 0.90 -18.24 11.11
C LYS A 53 2.41 -18.13 10.85
N LEU A 54 2.82 -17.95 9.59
CA LEU A 54 4.21 -17.78 9.22
C LEU A 54 4.69 -16.38 9.64
N GLU A 55 5.22 -16.28 10.86
CA GLU A 55 5.60 -14.98 11.45
C GLU A 55 6.79 -14.31 10.75
N CYS A 56 7.66 -15.10 10.12
CA CYS A 56 8.84 -14.64 9.39
C CYS A 56 8.60 -14.37 7.91
N LEU A 57 7.42 -14.70 7.37
CA LEU A 57 7.15 -14.57 5.94
C LEU A 57 7.15 -13.09 5.52
N ARG A 58 8.03 -12.76 4.57
CA ARG A 58 8.22 -11.42 3.99
C ARG A 58 7.75 -11.35 2.56
N TYR A 59 7.93 -12.43 1.78
CA TYR A 59 7.61 -12.49 0.36
C TYR A 59 6.71 -13.67 0.04
N LEU A 60 5.57 -13.38 -0.61
CA LEU A 60 4.58 -14.37 -0.99
C LEU A 60 4.10 -14.13 -2.42
N ASP A 61 4.22 -15.15 -3.26
CA ASP A 61 3.89 -15.06 -4.69
C ASP A 61 2.89 -16.16 -5.11
N PHE A 62 1.71 -15.75 -5.53
CA PHE A 62 0.63 -16.55 -6.14
C PHE A 62 0.35 -16.16 -7.59
N SER A 63 1.26 -15.47 -8.28
CA SER A 63 1.07 -15.02 -9.67
C SER A 63 0.56 -16.15 -10.55
N HIS A 64 -0.44 -15.89 -11.39
CA HIS A 64 -1.03 -16.87 -12.30
C HIS A 64 -1.57 -18.15 -11.62
N CYS A 65 -2.01 -18.07 -10.35
CA CYS A 65 -2.70 -19.17 -9.67
C CYS A 65 -4.24 -19.09 -9.83
N LEU A 66 -4.95 -20.16 -9.43
CA LEU A 66 -6.40 -20.26 -9.46
C LEU A 66 -7.06 -19.87 -8.13
N VAL A 67 -6.37 -19.06 -7.31
CA VAL A 67 -6.82 -18.69 -5.96
C VAL A 67 -8.14 -17.93 -6.05
N ALA A 68 -9.20 -18.49 -5.47
CA ALA A 68 -10.52 -17.85 -5.44
C ALA A 68 -10.66 -16.86 -4.27
N GLU A 69 -10.11 -17.24 -3.12
CA GLU A 69 -10.16 -16.47 -1.88
C GLU A 69 -8.78 -16.51 -1.22
N PHE A 70 -8.22 -15.34 -0.93
CA PHE A 70 -7.05 -15.24 -0.07
C PHE A 70 -7.49 -15.32 1.40
N PRO A 71 -6.78 -16.05 2.28
CA PRO A 71 -7.22 -16.24 3.66
C PRO A 71 -7.43 -14.90 4.37
N GLU A 72 -8.62 -14.69 4.94
CA GLU A 72 -8.91 -13.48 5.71
C GLU A 72 -7.96 -13.37 6.91
N ILE A 73 -7.23 -12.25 6.95
CA ILE A 73 -6.22 -11.98 7.96
C ILE A 73 -6.86 -11.82 9.35
N LEU A 74 -8.16 -11.55 9.48
CA LEU A 74 -8.88 -11.56 10.76
C LEU A 74 -10.31 -12.13 10.59
N ARG A 75 -10.45 -13.47 10.48
CA ARG A 75 -11.75 -14.07 10.85
C ARG A 75 -12.06 -13.71 12.31
N ARG A 76 -12.93 -12.71 12.54
CA ARG A 76 -13.64 -12.56 13.82
C ARG A 76 -14.36 -13.89 14.02
N PRO A 77 -14.24 -14.58 15.17
CA PRO A 77 -15.16 -15.66 15.44
C PRO A 77 -16.56 -15.04 15.42
N GLU A 78 -17.42 -15.52 14.53
CA GLU A 78 -18.87 -15.31 14.65
C GLU A 78 -19.20 -15.61 16.11
N ARG A 79 -19.68 -14.60 16.84
CA ARG A 79 -20.24 -14.88 18.16
C ARG A 79 -21.44 -15.77 17.88
N PRO A 80 -21.50 -17.03 18.35
CA PRO A 80 -22.76 -17.74 18.31
C PRO A 80 -23.74 -16.91 19.14
N GLU A 81 -24.95 -16.71 18.60
CA GLU A 81 -26.04 -16.00 19.27
C GLU A 81 -26.35 -16.70 20.60
N MET A 82 -25.67 -16.27 21.67
CA MET A 82 -26.00 -16.64 23.03
C MET A 82 -27.28 -15.88 23.36
N GLN A 83 -28.42 -16.57 23.25
CA GLN A 83 -29.70 -16.12 23.80
C GLN A 83 -29.46 -15.67 25.26
N GLU A 84 -29.64 -14.38 25.52
CA GLU A 84 -29.56 -13.84 26.87
C GLU A 84 -30.68 -14.46 27.72
N LEU A 85 -30.31 -15.44 28.56
CA LEU A 85 -31.17 -15.87 29.65
C LEU A 85 -31.06 -14.83 30.77
N ILE A 86 -31.96 -13.85 30.75
CA ILE A 86 -32.17 -12.92 31.85
C ILE A 86 -32.53 -13.71 33.11
N ARG A 87 -31.67 -13.66 34.14
CA ARG A 87 -32.08 -13.93 35.53
C ARG A 87 -31.58 -12.81 36.43
N PRO A 88 -32.46 -12.10 37.15
CA PRO A 88 -32.07 -11.09 38.11
C PRO A 88 -31.74 -11.76 39.44
N TYR A 89 -30.52 -11.54 39.96
CA TYR A 89 -30.23 -11.82 41.36
C TYR A 89 -29.69 -10.57 42.05
N SER A 90 -30.51 -10.12 42.98
CA SER A 90 -30.28 -9.11 44.00
C SER A 90 -29.04 -9.43 44.86
N LEU A 91 -28.28 -8.39 45.19
CA LEU A 91 -27.22 -8.44 46.21
C LEU A 91 -27.81 -8.53 47.62
N PRO A 92 -27.11 -9.21 48.55
CA PRO A 92 -27.13 -8.84 49.96
C PRO A 92 -25.75 -8.38 50.48
N PRO A 93 -25.70 -7.69 51.64
CA PRO A 93 -24.53 -6.97 52.15
C PRO A 93 -23.79 -7.66 53.31
N TYR A 94 -22.56 -7.19 53.57
CA TYR A 94 -21.67 -7.37 54.75
C TYR A 94 -20.48 -8.37 54.69
N PHE A 95 -19.34 -7.87 55.21
CA PHE A 95 -17.89 -8.22 55.25
C PHE A 95 -17.49 -9.52 56.02
N PRO A 96 -16.22 -10.05 56.08
CA PRO A 96 -14.87 -9.43 55.90
C PRO A 96 -13.76 -10.24 55.14
N LEU A 97 -12.60 -9.60 54.89
CA LEU A 97 -11.31 -10.11 54.34
C LEU A 97 -10.56 -11.05 55.33
N PRO A 98 -9.41 -11.74 55.04
CA PRO A 98 -8.58 -11.82 53.82
C PRO A 98 -8.16 -13.27 53.43
N GLY A 99 -7.90 -13.53 52.15
CA GLY A 99 -7.28 -14.79 51.74
C GLY A 99 -6.89 -14.78 50.27
N ARG A 100 -5.60 -14.97 49.99
CA ARG A 100 -5.01 -15.02 48.64
C ARG A 100 -5.90 -15.84 47.69
N ARG A 101 -6.62 -15.17 46.79
CA ARG A 101 -7.23 -15.80 45.63
C ARG A 101 -6.53 -15.25 44.40
N LYS A 102 -5.85 -16.14 43.69
CA LYS A 102 -5.37 -15.95 42.33
C LYS A 102 -6.51 -15.31 41.53
N PHE A 103 -6.27 -14.17 40.91
CA PHE A 103 -7.15 -13.70 39.85
C PHE A 103 -7.27 -14.86 38.85
N PRO A 104 -8.48 -15.22 38.39
CA PRO A 104 -8.56 -15.95 37.14
C PRO A 104 -8.02 -14.99 36.10
N ILE A 105 -6.78 -15.22 35.67
CA ILE A 105 -6.30 -14.69 34.41
C ILE A 105 -7.27 -15.32 33.40
N VAL A 106 -8.30 -14.56 33.03
CA VAL A 106 -9.00 -14.80 31.78
C VAL A 106 -7.89 -14.70 30.76
N HIS A 107 -7.38 -15.85 30.31
CA HIS A 107 -6.57 -15.95 29.12
C HIS A 107 -7.49 -15.51 27.97
N VAL A 108 -7.62 -14.20 27.81
CA VAL A 108 -7.92 -13.63 26.50
C VAL A 108 -6.77 -14.13 25.64
N PRO A 109 -7.02 -14.97 24.63
CA PRO A 109 -5.93 -15.39 23.75
C PRO A 109 -5.28 -14.11 23.25
N PRO A 110 -3.94 -14.01 23.24
CA PRO A 110 -3.30 -12.90 22.55
C PRO A 110 -3.89 -12.89 21.14
N LYS A 111 -4.44 -11.74 20.74
CA LYS A 111 -4.90 -11.52 19.37
C LYS A 111 -3.74 -11.93 18.47
N ILE A 112 -3.83 -13.10 17.83
CA ILE A 112 -2.76 -13.65 17.01
C ILE A 112 -2.53 -12.64 15.88
N LEU A 113 -1.35 -12.00 15.90
CA LEU A 113 -0.90 -11.14 14.84
C LEU A 113 -0.58 -12.06 13.64
N LYS A 114 -1.51 -12.11 12.70
CA LYS A 114 -1.44 -12.90 11.48
C LYS A 114 -0.65 -12.10 10.44
N PHE A 115 0.44 -12.69 9.94
CA PHE A 115 1.57 -12.03 9.30
C PHE A 115 2.15 -10.88 10.14
N LYS A 116 3.36 -11.04 10.69
CA LYS A 116 4.04 -9.92 11.38
C LYS A 116 4.93 -9.12 10.44
N ARG A 117 5.39 -9.73 9.34
CA ARG A 117 6.49 -9.24 8.51
C ARG A 117 6.21 -9.32 7.01
N LEU A 118 4.98 -9.61 6.59
CA LEU A 118 4.66 -9.73 5.16
C LEU A 118 4.81 -8.35 4.50
N GLU A 119 5.79 -8.21 3.63
CA GLU A 119 6.15 -6.96 2.97
C GLU A 119 5.75 -6.98 1.49
N TYR A 120 5.80 -8.16 0.86
CA TYR A 120 5.55 -8.36 -0.57
C TYR A 120 4.49 -9.43 -0.78
N LEU A 121 3.41 -9.06 -1.46
CA LEU A 121 2.34 -9.96 -1.89
C LEU A 121 2.11 -9.80 -3.40
N LYS A 122 2.45 -10.82 -4.18
CA LYS A 122 2.22 -10.88 -5.62
C LYS A 122 1.12 -11.89 -5.92
N MET A 123 0.10 -11.45 -6.64
CA MET A 123 -1.10 -12.22 -6.99
C MET A 123 -1.64 -11.81 -8.37
N ASP A 124 -0.79 -11.31 -9.28
CA ASP A 124 -1.25 -10.93 -10.60
C ASP A 124 -1.80 -12.13 -11.39
N HIS A 125 -2.75 -11.86 -12.27
CA HIS A 125 -3.46 -12.85 -13.10
C HIS A 125 -4.15 -13.97 -12.32
N CYS A 126 -4.51 -13.76 -11.04
CA CYS A 126 -5.43 -14.63 -10.31
C CYS A 126 -6.88 -14.33 -10.71
N GLU A 127 -7.32 -14.78 -11.89
CA GLU A 127 -8.60 -14.37 -12.46
C GLU A 127 -9.83 -14.80 -11.65
N SER A 128 -9.71 -15.82 -10.81
CA SER A 128 -10.78 -16.30 -9.91
C SER A 128 -10.88 -15.52 -8.60
N LEU A 129 -9.88 -14.70 -8.27
CA LEU A 129 -9.78 -14.00 -6.98
C LEU A 129 -10.88 -12.94 -6.87
N LYS A 130 -11.74 -13.06 -5.85
CA LYS A 130 -12.83 -12.10 -5.63
C LYS A 130 -12.59 -11.10 -4.50
N LEU A 131 -11.85 -11.54 -3.48
CA LEU A 131 -11.73 -10.83 -2.21
C LEU A 131 -10.26 -10.77 -1.77
N LEU A 132 -9.80 -9.56 -1.48
CA LEU A 132 -8.58 -9.28 -0.73
C LEU A 132 -8.94 -8.43 0.49
N SER A 133 -9.38 -9.10 1.55
CA SER A 133 -9.86 -8.40 2.75
C SER A 133 -8.78 -8.34 3.83
N GLU A 134 -8.79 -7.24 4.56
CA GLU A 134 -7.98 -7.04 5.77
C GLU A 134 -6.46 -7.16 5.52
N LEU A 135 -6.01 -6.64 4.38
CA LEU A 135 -4.60 -6.58 4.07
C LEU A 135 -3.84 -5.73 5.11
N PRO A 136 -2.59 -6.09 5.45
CA PRO A 136 -1.80 -5.30 6.39
C PRO A 136 -1.41 -3.96 5.74
N PRO A 137 -1.61 -2.82 6.41
CA PRO A 137 -1.32 -1.51 5.83
C PRO A 137 0.17 -1.29 5.60
N TYR A 138 1.06 -2.06 6.25
CA TYR A 138 2.51 -1.95 6.11
C TYR A 138 3.09 -2.69 4.90
N LEU A 139 2.27 -3.35 4.06
CA LEU A 139 2.74 -3.94 2.80
C LEU A 139 3.50 -2.89 1.96
N LEU A 140 4.72 -3.22 1.58
CA LEU A 140 5.56 -2.42 0.68
C LEU A 140 5.12 -2.64 -0.76
N TYR A 141 4.85 -3.89 -1.12
CA TYR A 141 4.49 -4.28 -2.48
C TYR A 141 3.25 -5.16 -2.48
N LEU A 142 2.24 -4.74 -3.24
CA LEU A 142 1.03 -5.49 -3.51
C LEU A 142 0.74 -5.42 -5.00
N ASP A 143 0.73 -6.57 -5.66
CA ASP A 143 0.40 -6.67 -7.08
C ASP A 143 -0.73 -7.66 -7.29
N ALA A 144 -1.86 -7.16 -7.77
CA ALA A 144 -3.05 -7.93 -8.14
C ALA A 144 -3.45 -7.63 -9.59
N HIS A 145 -2.52 -7.19 -10.45
CA HIS A 145 -2.80 -6.87 -11.85
C HIS A 145 -3.58 -7.99 -12.55
N GLY A 146 -4.60 -7.66 -13.34
CA GLY A 146 -5.31 -8.64 -14.15
C GLY A 146 -6.21 -9.60 -13.35
N CYS A 147 -6.42 -9.38 -12.05
CA CYS A 147 -7.42 -10.07 -11.24
C CYS A 147 -8.84 -9.58 -11.59
N LYS A 148 -9.35 -10.02 -12.74
CA LYS A 148 -10.60 -9.51 -13.34
C LYS A 148 -11.84 -9.69 -12.48
N SER A 149 -11.87 -10.72 -11.61
CA SER A 149 -13.00 -10.99 -10.70
C SER A 149 -12.86 -10.29 -9.34
N LEU A 150 -11.79 -9.51 -9.11
CA LEU A 150 -11.54 -8.88 -7.82
C LEU A 150 -12.56 -7.77 -7.56
N GLU A 151 -13.49 -8.02 -6.65
CA GLU A 151 -14.57 -7.10 -6.32
C GLU A 151 -14.28 -6.30 -5.05
N LYS A 152 -13.72 -6.95 -4.02
CA LYS A 152 -13.54 -6.37 -2.69
C LYS A 152 -12.08 -6.29 -2.28
N VAL A 153 -11.63 -5.09 -1.92
CA VAL A 153 -10.33 -4.84 -1.30
C VAL A 153 -10.52 -4.06 -0.01
N SER A 154 -9.88 -4.49 1.08
CA SER A 154 -9.82 -3.72 2.32
C SER A 154 -8.48 -3.87 3.02
N PHE A 155 -8.12 -2.85 3.80
CA PHE A 155 -6.91 -2.81 4.62
C PHE A 155 -7.31 -2.76 6.09
N THR A 156 -6.45 -3.24 6.98
CA THR A 156 -6.71 -3.16 8.42
C THR A 156 -6.37 -1.78 8.97
N ASP A 157 -7.22 -1.27 9.88
CA ASP A 157 -6.98 0.00 10.60
C ASP A 157 -5.91 -0.10 11.69
N ARG A 158 -5.27 -1.26 11.86
CA ARG A 158 -4.42 -1.54 13.04
C ARG A 158 -2.98 -1.12 12.81
N ASN A 159 -2.48 -0.36 13.77
CA ASN A 159 -1.08 0.01 14.00
C ASN A 159 -0.48 1.00 13.00
N ARG A 160 -0.89 2.26 13.14
CA ARG A 160 -0.13 3.44 12.70
C ARG A 160 1.33 3.38 13.18
N ASP A 161 1.58 2.76 14.33
CA ASP A 161 2.88 2.66 15.00
C ASP A 161 3.80 1.55 14.45
N LEU A 162 3.28 0.52 13.76
CA LEU A 162 4.14 -0.53 13.18
C LEU A 162 4.85 -0.06 11.90
N TYR A 163 4.30 0.97 11.24
CA TYR A 163 4.94 1.62 10.10
C TYR A 163 6.30 2.23 10.47
N GLU A 164 6.52 2.54 11.75
CA GLU A 164 7.76 3.09 12.29
C GLU A 164 8.83 2.02 12.52
N LEU A 165 8.45 0.75 12.67
CA LEU A 165 9.35 -0.30 13.13
C LEU A 165 10.21 -0.93 12.01
N TYR A 166 9.82 -0.80 10.73
CA TYR A 166 10.38 -1.62 9.64
C TYR A 166 11.24 -0.89 8.60
N SER A 167 11.50 0.41 8.74
CA SER A 167 12.35 1.16 7.81
C SER A 167 13.86 1.02 8.06
N PHE A 168 14.31 -0.02 8.77
CA PHE A 168 15.73 -0.19 9.16
C PHE A 168 16.67 -0.47 7.97
N TYR A 169 16.14 -0.81 6.78
CA TYR A 169 16.94 -1.15 5.60
C TYR A 169 16.79 -0.20 4.40
N GLY A 170 16.16 0.98 4.58
CA GLY A 170 16.48 2.15 3.75
C GLY A 170 15.80 2.31 2.38
N GLU A 171 14.69 1.63 2.08
CA GLU A 171 13.87 1.94 0.89
C GLU A 171 12.37 1.96 1.26
N ASP A 172 11.85 3.11 1.71
CA ASP A 172 10.40 3.31 1.95
C ASP A 172 9.66 3.50 0.60
N GLU A 173 9.65 2.46 -0.21
CA GLU A 173 8.94 2.44 -1.49
C GLU A 173 7.65 1.61 -1.40
N PHE A 174 6.54 2.23 -1.82
CA PHE A 174 5.23 1.60 -1.79
C PHE A 174 4.68 1.39 -3.18
N PHE A 175 4.31 0.15 -3.50
CA PHE A 175 3.71 -0.26 -4.75
C PHE A 175 2.38 -0.96 -4.50
N MET A 176 1.32 -0.46 -5.13
CA MET A 176 -0.01 -1.04 -5.04
C MET A 176 -0.64 -1.09 -6.43
N ILE A 177 -0.58 -2.25 -7.06
CA ILE A 177 -0.97 -2.45 -8.45
C ILE A 177 -2.27 -3.27 -8.47
N PHE A 178 -3.33 -2.64 -8.95
CA PHE A 178 -4.65 -3.23 -9.19
C PHE A 178 -5.10 -2.97 -10.62
N SER A 179 -4.17 -2.72 -11.55
CA SER A 179 -4.50 -2.48 -12.96
C SER A 179 -5.28 -3.65 -13.55
N ASP A 180 -6.24 -3.35 -14.43
CA ASP A 180 -7.14 -4.32 -15.04
C ASP A 180 -8.03 -5.15 -14.06
N CYS A 181 -8.15 -4.73 -12.79
CA CYS A 181 -9.14 -5.26 -11.84
C CYS A 181 -10.52 -4.62 -12.04
N PHE A 182 -11.15 -4.83 -13.20
CA PHE A 182 -12.35 -4.09 -13.60
C PHE A 182 -13.61 -4.34 -12.76
N SER A 183 -13.63 -5.40 -11.94
CA SER A 183 -14.76 -5.71 -11.05
C SER A 183 -14.71 -4.98 -9.71
N LEU A 184 -13.68 -4.16 -9.44
CA LEU A 184 -13.53 -3.43 -8.19
C LEU A 184 -14.75 -2.55 -7.91
N ASN A 185 -15.39 -2.79 -6.77
CA ASN A 185 -16.51 -1.96 -6.35
C ASN A 185 -16.04 -0.59 -5.80
N GLN A 186 -16.97 0.37 -5.75
CA GLN A 186 -16.68 1.74 -5.30
C GLN A 186 -16.15 1.83 -3.87
N ALA A 187 -16.57 0.93 -2.97
CA ALA A 187 -16.04 0.89 -1.60
C ALA A 187 -14.56 0.47 -1.59
N SER A 188 -14.18 -0.47 -2.46
CA SER A 188 -12.81 -0.95 -2.61
C SER A 188 -11.90 0.10 -3.22
N ILE A 189 -12.38 0.83 -4.24
CA ILE A 189 -11.66 1.99 -4.79
C ILE A 189 -11.36 3.01 -3.68
N LYS A 190 -12.36 3.38 -2.88
CA LYS A 190 -12.16 4.29 -1.72
C LYS A 190 -11.17 3.75 -0.69
N ASN A 191 -11.15 2.43 -0.46
CA ASN A 191 -10.20 1.80 0.45
C ASN A 191 -8.77 1.87 -0.11
N ILE A 192 -8.59 1.63 -1.40
CA ILE A 192 -7.30 1.73 -2.11
C ILE A 192 -6.79 3.17 -2.05
N GLU A 193 -7.62 4.14 -2.43
CA GLU A 193 -7.31 5.58 -2.32
C GLU A 193 -6.98 5.98 -0.88
N GLY A 194 -7.79 5.54 0.09
CA GLY A 194 -7.60 5.82 1.50
C GLY A 194 -6.27 5.30 2.01
N ASN A 195 -5.92 4.06 1.68
CA ASN A 195 -4.64 3.48 2.05
C ASN A 195 -3.47 4.21 1.39
N ALA A 196 -3.55 4.54 0.10
CA ALA A 196 -2.51 5.31 -0.60
C ALA A 196 -2.27 6.68 0.07
N MET A 197 -3.33 7.44 0.34
CA MET A 197 -3.21 8.75 0.98
C MET A 197 -2.67 8.66 2.41
N GLN A 198 -3.03 7.60 3.16
CA GLN A 198 -2.48 7.36 4.50
C GLN A 198 -0.98 7.04 4.46
N LYS A 199 -0.53 6.24 3.48
CA LYS A 199 0.89 5.94 3.29
C LYS A 199 1.68 7.21 2.94
N ILE A 200 1.16 8.06 2.06
CA ILE A 200 1.78 9.35 1.75
C ILE A 200 1.86 10.23 3.00
N GLU A 201 0.77 10.37 3.75
CA GLU A 201 0.76 11.15 4.99
C GLU A 201 1.83 10.66 5.99
N SER A 202 2.02 9.34 6.10
CA SER A 202 3.09 8.74 6.91
C SER A 202 4.48 9.12 6.40
N LEU A 203 4.73 9.03 5.10
CA LEU A 203 6.00 9.42 4.48
C LEU A 203 6.33 10.89 4.72
N VAL A 204 5.35 11.78 4.54
CA VAL A 204 5.51 13.23 4.77
C VAL A 204 5.86 13.50 6.24
N LYS A 205 5.18 12.83 7.19
CA LYS A 205 5.49 12.97 8.63
C LYS A 205 6.90 12.46 8.97
N LYS A 206 7.33 11.34 8.39
CA LYS A 206 8.68 10.79 8.59
C LYS A 206 9.78 11.69 8.03
N TRP A 207 9.51 12.48 6.99
CA TRP A 207 10.50 13.39 6.41
C TRP A 207 10.99 14.43 7.43
N GLY A 208 10.10 14.94 8.30
CA GLY A 208 10.46 15.89 9.37
C GLY A 208 11.47 15.33 10.40
N CYS A 209 11.65 14.01 10.46
CA CYS A 209 12.55 13.37 11.42
C CYS A 209 14.02 13.25 10.97
N LYS A 210 14.41 13.82 9.81
CA LYS A 210 15.81 13.91 9.32
C LYS A 210 16.59 12.59 9.28
N TYR A 211 15.92 11.47 8.99
CA TYR A 211 16.63 10.22 8.69
C TYR A 211 16.94 10.15 7.19
N ASP A 212 18.24 10.21 6.89
CA ASP A 212 18.84 10.24 5.54
C ASP A 212 19.08 8.82 5.03
N TYR A 213 18.01 8.08 4.74
CA TYR A 213 18.11 6.75 4.13
C TYR A 213 17.00 6.53 3.09
N GLY A 214 17.38 6.76 1.83
CA GLY A 214 16.70 6.27 0.62
C GLY A 214 15.52 7.09 0.08
N PRO A 215 15.18 6.90 -1.21
CA PRO A 215 14.06 7.58 -1.86
C PRO A 215 12.74 7.11 -1.26
N LYS A 216 11.92 8.05 -0.76
CA LYS A 216 10.58 7.77 -0.24
C LYS A 216 9.55 8.01 -1.31
N SER A 217 8.76 7.02 -1.67
CA SER A 217 7.84 7.17 -2.80
C SER A 217 6.67 6.20 -2.74
N LEU A 218 5.60 6.57 -3.42
CA LEU A 218 4.43 5.74 -3.56
C LEU A 218 3.97 5.71 -5.01
N PHE A 219 3.62 4.51 -5.44
CA PHE A 219 2.99 4.22 -6.71
C PHE A 219 1.76 3.36 -6.47
N CYS A 220 0.59 3.88 -6.86
CA CYS A 220 -0.65 3.11 -6.84
C CYS A 220 -1.37 3.24 -8.18
N CYS A 221 -1.85 2.11 -8.72
CA CYS A 221 -2.54 2.05 -9.99
C CYS A 221 -3.80 1.18 -9.86
N PHE A 222 -4.94 1.67 -10.33
CA PHE A 222 -6.20 0.91 -10.40
C PHE A 222 -7.04 1.40 -11.59
N PRO A 223 -7.95 0.57 -12.14
CA PRO A 223 -8.80 0.98 -13.25
C PRO A 223 -9.75 2.10 -12.83
N GLY A 224 -9.92 3.10 -13.69
CA GLY A 224 -10.84 4.21 -13.43
C GLY A 224 -10.57 5.43 -14.33
N SER A 225 -11.59 6.27 -14.48
CA SER A 225 -11.56 7.45 -15.35
C SER A 225 -11.79 8.78 -14.61
N GLU A 226 -11.92 8.72 -13.28
CA GLU A 226 -12.28 9.86 -12.43
C GLU A 226 -11.28 10.04 -11.29
N ILE A 227 -11.09 11.29 -10.86
CA ILE A 227 -10.26 11.66 -9.71
C ILE A 227 -11.18 11.96 -8.53
N SER A 228 -10.89 11.36 -7.37
CA SER A 228 -11.65 11.58 -6.15
C SER A 228 -11.49 13.01 -5.63
N ALA A 229 -12.54 13.82 -5.77
CA ALA A 229 -12.59 15.19 -5.25
C ALA A 229 -12.44 15.27 -3.72
N SER A 230 -12.77 14.19 -3.01
CA SER A 230 -12.57 14.12 -1.55
C SER A 230 -11.11 13.92 -1.14
N LYS A 231 -10.23 13.50 -2.07
CA LYS A 231 -8.82 13.22 -1.82
C LYS A 231 -7.88 14.20 -2.52
N PHE A 232 -8.29 14.70 -3.68
CA PHE A 232 -7.55 15.66 -4.49
C PHE A 232 -8.47 16.85 -4.78
N GLU A 233 -8.28 17.91 -4.00
CA GLU A 233 -9.09 19.13 -4.00
C GLU A 233 -8.81 20.02 -5.23
N TYR A 234 -7.59 19.96 -5.78
CA TYR A 234 -7.25 20.65 -7.01
C TYR A 234 -7.26 19.66 -8.17
N GLN A 235 -8.05 19.94 -9.20
CA GLN A 235 -8.17 19.08 -10.37
C GLN A 235 -8.14 19.89 -11.66
N GLY A 236 -7.56 19.30 -12.70
CA GLY A 236 -7.43 19.87 -14.02
C GLY A 236 -7.80 18.86 -15.09
N MET A 237 -8.33 19.37 -16.20
CA MET A 237 -8.40 18.58 -17.42
C MET A 237 -7.03 18.60 -18.10
N ASN A 238 -6.63 17.47 -18.68
CA ASN A 238 -5.33 17.26 -19.33
C ASN A 238 -4.13 17.17 -18.35
N SER A 239 -2.94 17.45 -18.86
CA SER A 239 -1.62 17.25 -18.24
C SER A 239 -1.11 18.43 -17.42
N SER A 240 -1.88 19.49 -17.20
CA SER A 240 -1.39 20.68 -16.47
C SER A 240 -2.38 21.15 -15.42
N LEU A 241 -1.86 21.60 -14.27
CA LEU A 241 -2.66 22.11 -13.17
C LEU A 241 -2.02 23.35 -12.56
N LYS A 242 -2.84 24.32 -12.19
CA LYS A 242 -2.40 25.51 -11.46
C LYS A 242 -3.26 25.68 -10.22
N LEU A 243 -2.63 25.87 -9.06
CA LEU A 243 -3.30 25.97 -7.77
C LEU A 243 -2.72 27.10 -6.92
N LYS A 244 -3.52 27.58 -5.97
CA LYS A 244 -3.08 28.54 -4.97
C LYS A 244 -2.64 27.81 -3.72
N ILE A 245 -1.50 28.24 -3.17
CA ILE A 245 -0.99 27.73 -1.90
C ILE A 245 -1.58 28.62 -0.80
N THR A 246 -2.13 28.00 0.25
CA THR A 246 -2.64 28.75 1.40
C THR A 246 -1.47 29.47 2.07
N PRO A 247 -1.51 30.80 2.29
CA PRO A 247 -0.40 31.52 2.93
C PRO A 247 -0.04 30.96 4.31
N ASN A 248 1.23 31.07 4.70
CA ASN A 248 1.66 30.69 6.04
C ASN A 248 1.27 31.79 7.05
N GLU A 249 0.09 31.66 7.66
CA GLU A 249 -0.40 32.63 8.66
C GLU A 249 0.32 32.51 10.02
N PHE A 250 1.12 31.45 10.22
CA PHE A 250 1.82 31.16 11.46
C PHE A 250 3.32 31.48 11.32
N SER A 251 3.93 32.13 12.31
CA SER A 251 5.38 32.43 12.32
C SER A 251 6.29 31.21 12.52
N GLU A 252 5.76 30.00 12.31
CA GLU A 252 6.54 28.77 12.35
C GLU A 252 6.84 28.31 10.93
N SER A 253 8.07 27.81 10.72
CA SER A 253 8.47 27.24 9.45
C SER A 253 7.63 25.99 9.13
N ARG A 254 7.19 25.89 7.88
CA ARG A 254 6.41 24.76 7.40
C ARG A 254 7.01 24.16 6.14
N VAL A 255 6.56 22.96 5.85
CA VAL A 255 6.92 22.13 4.71
C VAL A 255 5.68 21.93 3.87
N LEU A 256 5.81 22.13 2.57
CA LEU A 256 4.83 21.79 1.56
C LEU A 256 5.13 20.40 1.02
N SER A 257 4.10 19.59 0.81
CA SER A 257 4.23 18.34 0.10
C SER A 257 3.03 18.09 -0.80
N PHE A 258 3.28 17.49 -1.97
CA PHE A 258 2.26 17.27 -2.98
C PHE A 258 2.04 15.78 -3.23
N ALA A 259 0.79 15.33 -3.16
CA ALA A 259 0.37 14.04 -3.71
C ALA A 259 -0.32 14.27 -5.05
N ILE A 260 0.03 13.44 -6.04
CA ILE A 260 -0.42 13.60 -7.42
C ILE A 260 -1.38 12.46 -7.77
N CYS A 261 -2.45 12.78 -8.50
CA CYS A 261 -3.37 11.82 -9.07
C CYS A 261 -3.51 12.07 -10.58
N LEU A 262 -3.31 11.05 -11.41
CA LEU A 262 -3.42 11.15 -12.87
C LEU A 262 -4.43 10.13 -13.39
N VAL A 263 -5.21 10.51 -14.40
CA VAL A 263 -6.01 9.57 -15.20
C VAL A 263 -5.35 9.44 -16.56
N VAL A 264 -4.99 8.23 -16.94
CA VAL A 264 -4.20 7.94 -18.13
C VAL A 264 -4.73 6.72 -18.86
N ASP A 265 -4.64 6.74 -20.19
CA ASP A 265 -5.01 5.60 -21.02
C ASP A 265 -3.80 4.70 -21.24
N LEU A 266 -3.77 3.55 -20.59
CA LEU A 266 -2.65 2.62 -20.67
C LEU A 266 -2.81 1.61 -21.82
N THR A 267 -3.88 1.64 -22.61
CA THR A 267 -4.20 0.61 -23.63
C THR A 267 -3.05 0.32 -24.59
N HIS A 268 -2.25 1.33 -24.91
CA HIS A 268 -1.19 1.22 -25.90
C HIS A 268 0.20 0.99 -25.32
N CYS A 269 0.39 0.93 -23.99
CA CYS A 269 1.73 0.82 -23.40
C CYS A 269 2.47 -0.49 -23.79
N HIS A 270 1.76 -1.62 -23.87
CA HIS A 270 2.33 -2.95 -24.17
C HIS A 270 2.91 -3.13 -25.57
N LYS A 271 2.64 -2.21 -26.49
CA LYS A 271 3.21 -2.22 -27.84
C LYS A 271 4.68 -1.80 -27.85
N TYR A 272 5.18 -1.28 -26.72
CA TYR A 272 6.48 -0.68 -26.59
C TYR A 272 7.29 -1.55 -25.64
N ASN A 273 8.34 -2.20 -26.16
CA ASN A 273 9.22 -3.09 -25.41
C ASN A 273 10.26 -2.28 -24.59
N THR A 274 9.82 -1.18 -23.94
CA THR A 274 10.65 -0.09 -23.44
C THR A 274 10.09 0.61 -22.21
N ASP A 275 10.98 1.17 -21.38
CA ASP A 275 10.65 1.85 -20.12
C ASP A 275 9.69 3.05 -20.32
N LEU A 276 8.75 3.21 -19.38
CA LEU A 276 7.90 4.40 -19.25
C LEU A 276 8.44 5.31 -18.15
N ARG A 277 8.51 6.62 -18.44
CA ARG A 277 8.87 7.65 -17.47
C ARG A 277 7.71 8.59 -17.23
N GLY A 278 7.16 8.53 -16.03
CA GLY A 278 6.29 9.57 -15.50
C GLY A 278 7.16 10.71 -15.02
N ILE A 279 6.86 11.93 -15.46
CA ILE A 279 7.59 13.14 -15.12
C ILE A 279 6.58 14.15 -14.62
N CYS A 280 6.89 14.78 -13.50
CA CYS A 280 6.18 15.94 -12.98
C CYS A 280 7.17 17.11 -12.93
N GLU A 281 6.97 18.08 -13.82
CA GLU A 281 7.64 19.36 -13.75
C GLU A 281 6.72 20.32 -12.99
N TYR A 282 7.25 21.04 -12.01
CA TYR A 282 6.44 21.97 -11.24
C TYR A 282 7.21 23.22 -10.83
N GLN A 283 6.46 24.31 -10.71
CA GLN A 283 6.98 25.62 -10.34
C GLN A 283 6.24 26.12 -9.10
N LEU A 284 6.99 26.60 -8.11
CA LEU A 284 6.47 27.31 -6.94
C LEU A 284 6.80 28.79 -7.09
N THR A 285 5.82 29.67 -6.85
CA THR A 285 5.95 31.12 -7.04
C THR A 285 5.60 31.85 -5.75
N ALA A 286 6.48 32.74 -5.31
CA ALA A 286 6.35 33.58 -4.13
C ALA A 286 5.59 34.88 -4.43
N PHE A 287 5.21 35.62 -3.37
CA PHE A 287 4.40 36.84 -3.50
C PHE A 287 5.09 37.96 -4.29
N ASP A 288 6.42 38.05 -4.23
CA ASP A 288 7.22 39.02 -4.97
C ASP A 288 7.38 38.69 -6.46
N GLY A 289 6.83 37.56 -6.91
CA GLY A 289 6.93 37.06 -8.28
C GLY A 289 8.18 36.23 -8.56
N CYS A 290 9.08 36.05 -7.59
CA CYS A 290 10.17 35.08 -7.68
C CYS A 290 9.59 33.66 -7.76
N TYR A 291 10.26 32.79 -8.52
CA TYR A 291 9.81 31.41 -8.68
C TYR A 291 10.98 30.44 -8.72
N GLU A 292 10.70 29.21 -8.33
CA GLU A 292 11.60 28.07 -8.41
C GLU A 292 10.95 26.94 -9.20
N LYS A 293 11.74 26.25 -10.01
CA LYS A 293 11.32 25.11 -10.82
C LYS A 293 11.94 23.83 -10.31
N PHE A 294 11.16 22.76 -10.33
CA PHE A 294 11.52 21.46 -9.83
C PHE A 294 11.03 20.37 -10.78
N GLU A 295 11.66 19.22 -10.71
CA GLU A 295 11.30 18.05 -11.50
C GLU A 295 11.34 16.80 -10.62
N CYS A 296 10.35 15.92 -10.82
CA CYS A 296 10.28 14.60 -10.24
C CYS A 296 10.03 13.57 -11.35
N GLU A 297 10.64 12.39 -11.22
CA GLU A 297 10.56 11.31 -12.20
C GLU A 297 10.29 9.97 -11.50
N TRP A 298 9.45 9.13 -12.12
CA TRP A 298 9.10 7.77 -11.67
C TRP A 298 9.59 6.69 -12.66
N GLY A 299 10.84 6.78 -13.10
CA GLY A 299 11.38 6.04 -14.26
C GLY A 299 11.56 4.52 -14.14
N TYR A 300 11.52 3.96 -12.93
CA TYR A 300 11.52 2.49 -12.68
C TYR A 300 10.23 2.00 -12.01
N LYS A 301 9.35 2.94 -11.57
CA LYS A 301 8.11 2.61 -10.86
C LYS A 301 6.92 2.42 -11.79
N LEU A 302 6.99 3.08 -12.95
CA LEU A 302 6.12 2.85 -14.09
C LEU A 302 6.64 1.71 -14.98
N ASP A 303 7.73 1.04 -14.58
CA ASP A 303 8.20 -0.21 -15.16
C ASP A 303 7.32 -1.39 -14.69
N PHE A 304 6.04 -1.20 -14.95
CA PHE A 304 5.05 -2.23 -15.08
C PHE A 304 5.63 -3.36 -15.92
N GLU A 305 5.89 -4.52 -15.31
CA GLU A 305 6.64 -5.63 -15.92
C GLU A 305 6.46 -5.64 -17.43
N LEU A 306 7.55 -5.34 -18.16
CA LEU A 306 7.71 -4.89 -19.56
C LEU A 306 6.91 -5.62 -20.66
N HIS A 307 6.06 -6.55 -20.27
CA HIS A 307 5.27 -7.46 -21.10
C HIS A 307 3.75 -7.42 -20.79
N ARG A 308 3.30 -6.64 -19.80
CA ARG A 308 1.89 -6.59 -19.41
C ARG A 308 1.05 -5.77 -20.38
N LYS A 309 -0.13 -6.32 -20.72
CA LYS A 309 -1.14 -5.65 -21.54
C LYS A 309 -2.19 -5.02 -20.65
N TYR A 310 -2.30 -3.70 -20.72
CA TYR A 310 -3.27 -2.89 -19.98
C TYR A 310 -4.48 -2.57 -20.84
N MET A 311 -5.66 -2.44 -20.24
CA MET A 311 -6.89 -2.14 -20.97
C MET A 311 -7.59 -0.89 -20.41
N GLY A 312 -7.63 0.17 -21.22
CA GLY A 312 -8.40 1.38 -20.93
C GLY A 312 -7.77 2.32 -19.89
N ASP A 313 -8.64 3.09 -19.26
CA ASP A 313 -8.26 4.16 -18.35
C ASP A 313 -7.91 3.66 -16.96
N HIS A 314 -6.82 4.20 -16.44
CA HIS A 314 -6.29 3.90 -15.13
C HIS A 314 -6.05 5.19 -14.35
N VAL A 315 -6.30 5.11 -13.04
CA VAL A 315 -5.97 6.13 -12.07
C VAL A 315 -4.61 5.78 -11.46
N LEU A 316 -3.70 6.74 -11.47
CA LEU A 316 -2.39 6.66 -10.85
C LEU A 316 -2.34 7.61 -9.66
N ILE A 317 -2.03 7.12 -8.46
CA ILE A 317 -1.68 7.95 -7.29
C ILE A 317 -0.17 7.87 -7.10
N LEU A 318 0.49 9.01 -7.13
CA LEU A 318 1.94 9.15 -7.21
C LEU A 318 2.48 10.04 -6.09
N PHE A 319 3.62 9.65 -5.54
CA PHE A 319 4.35 10.43 -4.56
C PHE A 319 5.86 10.20 -4.65
N SER A 320 6.64 11.22 -4.32
CA SER A 320 8.09 11.16 -4.13
C SER A 320 8.50 12.22 -3.11
N ASP A 321 9.51 11.91 -2.32
CA ASP A 321 10.27 12.86 -1.50
C ASP A 321 10.69 14.15 -2.22
N LYS A 322 10.93 14.10 -3.54
CA LYS A 322 11.22 15.29 -4.36
C LYS A 322 10.08 16.30 -4.38
N LEU A 323 8.84 15.87 -4.11
CA LEU A 323 7.65 16.72 -4.00
C LEU A 323 7.53 17.37 -2.61
N ILE A 324 8.48 17.14 -1.71
CA ILE A 324 8.54 17.79 -0.40
C ILE A 324 9.47 19.00 -0.51
N LYS A 325 8.97 20.18 -0.18
CA LYS A 325 9.73 21.44 -0.20
C LYS A 325 9.52 22.23 1.07
N LYS A 326 10.58 22.85 1.56
CA LYS A 326 10.44 23.88 2.58
C LYS A 326 9.60 25.01 1.99
N ASP A 327 8.67 25.54 2.76
CA ASP A 327 7.90 26.69 2.30
C ASP A 327 8.72 27.97 2.46
N ASP A 328 8.82 28.74 1.38
CA ASP A 328 9.50 30.05 1.31
C ASP A 328 8.47 31.11 0.88
N ASP A 329 7.37 31.17 1.63
CA ASP A 329 6.23 32.07 1.38
C ASP A 329 5.63 31.94 -0.03
N TYR A 330 5.59 30.70 -0.55
CA TYR A 330 4.99 30.43 -1.85
C TYR A 330 3.47 30.65 -1.81
N VAL A 331 2.94 31.33 -2.83
CA VAL A 331 1.51 31.65 -2.95
C VAL A 331 0.82 30.87 -4.07
N GLU A 332 1.59 30.30 -4.99
CA GLU A 332 1.08 29.63 -6.17
C GLU A 332 1.97 28.46 -6.58
N ALA A 333 1.35 27.38 -7.06
CA ALA A 333 2.04 26.26 -7.69
C ALA A 333 1.44 25.96 -9.07
N SER A 334 2.29 25.61 -10.03
CA SER A 334 1.88 25.08 -11.33
C SER A 334 2.61 23.78 -11.62
N PHE A 335 1.92 22.86 -12.28
CA PHE A 335 2.36 21.50 -12.54
C PHE A 335 2.12 21.15 -14.00
N GLU A 336 3.06 20.42 -14.57
CA GLU A 336 2.96 19.78 -15.87
C GLU A 336 3.35 18.31 -15.73
N PHE A 337 2.50 17.43 -16.26
CA PHE A 337 2.59 15.98 -16.09
C PHE A 337 2.80 15.32 -17.44
N TYR A 338 3.86 14.53 -17.54
CA TYR A 338 4.23 13.83 -18.76
C TYR A 338 4.37 12.35 -18.47
N ILE A 339 3.95 11.51 -19.41
CA ILE A 339 4.29 10.08 -19.41
C ILE A 339 5.00 9.80 -20.72
N LYS A 340 6.33 9.89 -20.65
CA LYS A 340 7.24 9.78 -21.78
C LYS A 340 7.66 8.33 -21.99
N LYS A 341 7.95 8.00 -23.24
CA LYS A 341 8.50 6.70 -23.67
C LYS A 341 10.02 6.79 -23.74
N CYS A 342 10.73 5.76 -23.29
CA CYS A 342 12.19 5.78 -23.26
C CYS A 342 12.79 4.83 -24.27
N TYR A 343 13.40 5.35 -25.34
CA TYR A 343 14.13 4.51 -26.30
C TYR A 343 15.64 4.67 -26.16
N TYR A 344 16.34 3.53 -26.09
CA TYR A 344 17.73 3.43 -26.53
C TYR A 344 17.73 3.32 -28.07
N LYS A 345 17.76 4.46 -28.77
CA LYS A 345 17.98 4.61 -30.23
C LYS A 345 16.88 4.06 -31.17
N SER A 346 15.95 4.92 -31.61
CA SER A 346 15.53 5.03 -33.04
C SER A 346 14.53 6.16 -33.26
N ASP A 347 14.67 6.87 -34.39
CA ASP A 347 13.97 8.08 -34.85
C ASP A 347 12.48 7.88 -35.24
N ALA A 348 11.65 7.31 -34.36
CA ALA A 348 10.20 7.38 -34.52
C ALA A 348 9.61 8.34 -33.48
N GLU A 349 8.96 9.41 -33.93
CA GLU A 349 8.09 10.23 -33.09
C GLU A 349 6.94 9.33 -32.60
N VAL A 350 7.06 8.79 -31.40
CA VAL A 350 5.98 8.03 -30.77
C VAL A 350 5.32 8.94 -29.75
N ASP A 351 4.04 9.26 -29.96
CA ASP A 351 3.25 10.14 -29.10
C ASP A 351 3.33 9.75 -27.62
N ASP A 352 3.59 10.71 -26.73
CA ASP A 352 3.53 10.51 -25.28
C ASP A 352 2.17 9.94 -24.84
N ILE A 353 2.15 9.21 -23.71
CA ILE A 353 0.87 8.76 -23.16
C ILE A 353 0.14 9.99 -22.62
N LYS A 354 -1.00 10.30 -23.23
CA LYS A 354 -1.81 11.47 -22.87
C LYS A 354 -2.41 11.31 -21.47
N VAL A 355 -2.10 12.27 -20.60
CA VAL A 355 -2.80 12.48 -19.33
C VAL A 355 -4.17 13.09 -19.63
N LYS A 356 -5.25 12.39 -19.27
CA LYS A 356 -6.63 12.82 -19.50
C LYS A 356 -7.10 13.79 -18.42
N LYS A 357 -6.75 13.53 -17.16
CA LYS A 357 -7.05 14.37 -16.00
C LYS A 357 -5.88 14.34 -15.04
N CYS A 358 -5.70 15.42 -14.29
CA CYS A 358 -4.72 15.50 -13.21
C CYS A 358 -5.36 16.09 -11.95
N GLY A 359 -4.81 15.73 -10.80
CA GLY A 359 -5.23 16.24 -9.51
C GLY A 359 -4.06 16.29 -8.54
N VAL A 360 -4.10 17.26 -7.63
CA VAL A 360 -3.08 17.47 -6.62
C VAL A 360 -3.74 17.68 -5.27
N HIS A 361 -3.17 17.04 -4.25
CA HIS A 361 -3.47 17.29 -2.85
C HIS A 361 -2.24 17.93 -2.19
N VAL A 362 -2.46 18.99 -1.41
CA VAL A 362 -1.39 19.73 -0.74
C VAL A 362 -1.38 19.41 0.76
N TYR A 363 -0.27 18.86 1.24
CA TYR A 363 0.01 18.71 2.67
C TYR A 363 0.78 19.94 3.17
N TYR A 364 0.35 20.45 4.32
CA TYR A 364 1.02 21.50 5.08
C TYR A 364 1.49 20.92 6.41
N VAL A 365 2.80 20.85 6.63
CA VAL A 365 3.38 20.21 7.82
C VAL A 365 4.33 21.16 8.54
N ALA A 366 4.15 21.38 9.84
CA ALA A 366 5.06 22.19 10.64
C ALA A 366 6.43 21.50 10.79
N GLU A 367 7.53 22.24 10.67
CA GLU A 367 8.90 21.69 10.82
C GLU A 367 9.16 21.12 12.23
N ASN A 368 8.42 21.57 13.25
CA ASN A 368 8.57 21.15 14.64
C ASN A 368 7.88 19.81 14.98
N TYR A 369 7.50 19.00 13.99
CA TYR A 369 6.92 17.68 14.25
C TYR A 369 7.97 16.74 14.88
N LYS A 370 8.02 16.73 16.20
CA LYS A 370 8.62 15.66 16.98
C LYS A 370 7.71 14.45 16.82
N GLY A 371 8.05 13.56 15.87
CA GLY A 371 7.46 12.22 15.81
C GLY A 371 7.59 11.51 17.17
N PRO A 372 6.90 10.37 17.37
CA PRO A 372 6.99 9.65 18.63
C PRO A 372 8.46 9.38 18.98
N ILE A 373 8.80 9.68 20.23
CA ILE A 373 10.13 9.53 20.80
C ILE A 373 10.48 8.04 20.70
N ASN A 374 11.55 7.74 19.95
CA ASN A 374 12.10 6.39 19.89
C ASN A 374 12.46 5.95 21.33
N PRO A 375 11.84 4.89 21.89
CA PRO A 375 12.14 4.42 23.25
C PRO A 375 13.61 3.98 23.43
N TYR A 376 14.39 3.86 22.36
CA TYR A 376 15.81 3.51 22.37
C TYR A 376 16.77 4.72 22.39
N THR A 377 16.27 5.96 22.35
CA THR A 377 17.13 7.17 22.53
C THR A 377 17.52 7.45 23.99
N MET A 378 17.09 6.61 24.94
CA MET A 378 17.56 6.64 26.35
C MET A 378 18.67 5.62 26.66
N GLN A 379 19.32 5.05 25.66
CA GLN A 379 20.51 4.20 25.85
C GLN A 379 21.66 4.64 24.94
N MET A 380 22.21 5.83 25.20
CA MET A 380 23.63 6.12 25.00
C MET A 380 24.16 6.90 26.20
#